data_AF-A0A2H9LVL3-F1
#
_entry.id   AF-A0A2H9LVL3-F1
#
_cell.length_a   1.000
_cell.length_b   1.000
_cell.length_c   1.000
_cell.angle_alpha   90.00
_cell.angle_beta   90.00
_cell.angle_gamma   90.00
#
_symmetry.space_group_name_H-M   'P 1'
#
loop_
_entity.id
_entity.type
_entity.pdbx_description
1 polymer ?
#
loop_
_entity_poly.entity_id
_entity_poly.type
_entity_poly.pdbx_seq_one_letter_code
_entity_poly.pdbx_strand_id
1 'polypeptide(L)'
;MENQIVKLIAEDRLQVPMSSLEQKVRKSKMSDAKSIAEMIGEKFDGNRVYAFIEEEDKDRARGMKEAVAEFEQEFPKYGAILKGKINEKRKLSEKYLYFGLYDGCKLTSEDYLGVLQNIGLTERAARELYPELLNLSRKLVKEKGEERSIIVGTY
;
A
#
# COMPACT_ATOMS: atom_id res chain seq x y z
N MET A 1 -3.61 2.79 -16.18
CA MET A 1 -2.55 2.74 -15.15
C MET A 1 -2.44 4.06 -14.38
N GLU A 2 -2.18 5.20 -15.03
CA GLU A 2 -2.06 6.52 -14.36
C GLU A 2 -3.22 6.84 -13.41
N ASN A 3 -4.48 6.75 -13.90
CA ASN A 3 -5.66 7.05 -13.07
C ASN A 3 -5.80 6.14 -11.84
N GLN A 4 -5.35 4.88 -11.92
CA GLN A 4 -5.41 3.93 -10.79
C GLN A 4 -4.34 4.26 -9.74
N ILE A 5 -3.13 4.63 -10.17
CA ILE A 5 -2.04 5.07 -9.27
C ILE A 5 -2.44 6.39 -8.59
N VAL A 6 -2.94 7.35 -9.36
CA VAL A 6 -3.46 8.63 -8.86
C VAL A 6 -4.57 8.42 -7.83
N LYS A 7 -5.52 7.51 -8.12
CA LYS A 7 -6.59 7.13 -7.19
C LYS A 7 -6.04 6.49 -5.91
N LEU A 8 -5.12 5.53 -6.02
CA LEU A 8 -4.51 4.85 -4.89
C LEU A 8 -3.77 5.84 -3.97
N ILE A 9 -3.07 6.82 -4.55
CA ILE A 9 -2.37 7.87 -3.81
C ILE A 9 -3.36 8.83 -3.14
N ALA A 10 -4.44 9.20 -3.82
CA ALA A 10 -5.49 10.03 -3.25
C ALA A 10 -6.19 9.31 -2.08
N GLU A 11 -6.46 8.01 -2.22
CA GLU A 11 -7.00 7.16 -1.16
C GLU A 11 -6.06 7.08 0.04
N ASP A 12 -4.76 6.88 -0.16
CA ASP A 12 -3.76 6.90 0.92
C ASP A 12 -3.76 8.22 1.69
N ARG A 13 -3.82 9.36 0.98
CA ARG A 13 -3.85 10.68 1.59
C ARG A 13 -5.10 10.94 2.42
N LEU A 14 -6.22 10.36 2.03
CA LEU A 14 -7.51 10.49 2.71
C LEU A 14 -7.73 9.43 3.79
N GLN A 15 -7.07 8.27 3.71
CA GLN A 15 -7.20 7.19 4.68
C GLN A 15 -6.69 7.62 6.06
N VAL A 16 -5.49 8.21 6.12
CA VAL A 16 -4.84 8.60 7.38
C VAL A 16 -5.72 9.51 8.26
N PRO A 17 -6.39 10.55 7.72
CA PRO A 17 -7.29 11.40 8.51
C PRO A 17 -8.69 10.82 8.78
N MET A 18 -9.11 9.73 8.12
CA MET A 18 -10.47 9.19 8.23
C MET A 18 -10.53 7.89 9.04
N SER A 19 -10.42 7.99 10.38
CA SER A 19 -10.49 6.82 11.29
C SER A 19 -11.88 6.15 11.36
N SER A 20 -12.98 6.89 11.13
CA SER A 20 -14.36 6.35 11.20
C SER A 20 -14.88 5.77 9.87
N LEU A 21 -14.28 6.14 8.74
CA LEU A 21 -14.56 5.59 7.40
C LEU A 21 -13.43 4.69 6.86
N GLU A 22 -12.46 4.41 7.74
CA GLU A 22 -11.22 3.70 7.46
C GLU A 22 -11.47 2.36 6.76
N GLN A 23 -12.49 1.59 7.19
CA GLN A 23 -12.77 0.29 6.59
C GLN A 23 -13.18 0.36 5.12
N LYS A 24 -13.94 1.38 4.70
CA LYS A 24 -14.37 1.52 3.30
C LYS A 24 -13.20 1.97 2.42
N VAL A 25 -12.47 2.99 2.88
CA VAL A 25 -11.26 3.49 2.18
C VAL A 25 -10.21 2.38 2.08
N ARG A 26 -9.97 1.64 3.17
CA ARG A 26 -9.04 0.51 3.21
C ARG A 26 -9.41 -0.60 2.24
N LYS A 27 -10.70 -0.94 2.11
CA LYS A 27 -11.17 -1.95 1.13
C LYS A 27 -10.95 -1.49 -0.31
N SER A 28 -11.27 -0.22 -0.62
CA SER A 28 -11.01 0.37 -1.94
C SER A 28 -9.51 0.34 -2.27
N LYS A 29 -8.67 0.78 -1.31
CA LYS A 29 -7.22 0.80 -1.43
C LYS A 29 -6.62 -0.58 -1.69
N MET A 30 -7.10 -1.61 -1.00
CA MET A 30 -6.67 -2.99 -1.22
C MET A 30 -7.07 -3.51 -2.61
N SER A 31 -8.25 -3.13 -3.11
CA SER A 31 -8.69 -3.51 -4.46
C SER A 31 -7.82 -2.84 -5.53
N ASP A 32 -7.58 -1.54 -5.41
CA ASP A 32 -6.75 -0.78 -6.34
C ASP A 32 -5.29 -1.24 -6.29
N ALA A 33 -4.75 -1.50 -5.10
CA ALA A 33 -3.43 -2.06 -4.90
C ALA A 33 -3.28 -3.42 -5.60
N LYS A 34 -4.27 -4.30 -5.45
CA LYS A 34 -4.29 -5.61 -6.12
C LYS A 34 -4.35 -5.48 -7.64
N SER A 35 -5.18 -4.58 -8.17
CA SER A 35 -5.24 -4.32 -9.61
C SER A 35 -3.92 -3.78 -10.16
N ILE A 36 -3.20 -2.95 -9.39
CA ILE A 36 -1.86 -2.49 -9.76
C ILE A 36 -0.85 -3.64 -9.68
N ALA A 37 -0.98 -4.53 -8.68
CA ALA A 37 -0.17 -5.75 -8.52
C ALA A 37 -0.19 -6.66 -9.77
N GLU A 38 -1.37 -6.81 -10.35
CA GLU A 38 -1.63 -7.64 -11.52
C GLU A 38 -1.04 -7.02 -12.80
N MET A 39 -0.66 -5.74 -12.77
CA MET A 39 -0.07 -4.99 -13.90
C MET A 39 1.45 -4.77 -13.75
N ILE A 40 2.11 -5.40 -12.78
CA ILE A 40 3.50 -5.07 -12.42
C ILE A 40 4.51 -5.55 -13.48
N GLY A 41 5.33 -4.61 -13.95
CA GLY A 41 6.46 -4.80 -14.88
C GLY A 41 7.07 -3.49 -15.41
N GLU A 42 6.39 -2.35 -15.23
CA GLU A 42 6.79 -1.07 -15.82
C GLU A 42 6.99 0.03 -14.75
N LYS A 43 8.04 0.85 -14.92
CA LYS A 43 8.20 2.09 -14.14
C LYS A 43 7.18 3.11 -14.61
N PHE A 44 6.49 3.77 -13.67
CA PHE A 44 5.52 4.81 -13.97
C PHE A 44 6.07 6.18 -13.58
N ASP A 45 6.68 6.87 -14.53
CA ASP A 45 7.23 8.21 -14.28
C ASP A 45 6.19 9.33 -14.30
N GLY A 46 4.95 9.00 -14.70
CA GLY A 46 3.73 9.83 -14.67
C GLY A 46 3.89 11.34 -14.64
N ASN A 47 3.39 12.05 -15.67
CA ASN A 47 3.47 13.52 -15.75
C ASN A 47 2.92 14.27 -14.52
N ARG A 48 2.07 13.64 -13.70
CA ARG A 48 1.44 14.21 -12.49
C ARG A 48 1.98 13.65 -11.17
N VAL A 49 2.67 12.51 -11.19
CA VAL A 49 3.23 11.82 -10.02
C VAL A 49 4.35 10.89 -10.52
N TYR A 50 5.54 10.98 -9.91
CA TYR A 50 6.55 9.92 -10.05
C TYR A 50 6.20 8.75 -9.14
N ALA A 51 6.13 7.54 -9.68
CA ALA A 51 6.02 6.34 -8.86
C ALA A 51 6.87 5.19 -9.39
N PHE A 52 7.61 4.55 -8.49
CA PHE A 52 8.40 3.38 -8.82
C PHE A 52 8.08 2.23 -7.87
N ILE A 53 8.30 1.01 -8.37
CA ILE A 53 8.04 -0.22 -7.63
C ILE A 53 9.37 -0.77 -7.15
N GLU A 54 9.44 -1.08 -5.86
CA GLU A 54 10.58 -1.77 -5.24
C GLU A 54 10.09 -3.07 -4.59
N GLU A 55 10.94 -4.09 -4.65
CA GLU A 55 10.69 -5.40 -4.05
C GLU A 55 11.48 -5.50 -2.74
N GLU A 56 10.77 -5.70 -1.63
CA GLU A 56 11.36 -5.88 -0.30
C GLU A 56 11.05 -7.30 0.20
N ASP A 57 12.08 -8.10 0.49
CA ASP A 57 11.89 -9.42 1.09
C ASP A 57 11.56 -9.28 2.59
N LYS A 58 10.36 -9.70 3.02
CA LYS A 58 10.01 -9.74 4.45
C LYS A 58 9.86 -11.16 4.97
N ASP A 59 10.61 -11.46 6.02
CA ASP A 59 10.46 -12.69 6.78
C ASP A 59 9.21 -12.62 7.69
N ARG A 60 8.21 -13.48 7.46
CA ARG A 60 7.14 -13.73 8.45
C ARG A 60 6.86 -15.21 8.67
N ALA A 61 7.01 -15.64 9.93
CA ALA A 61 5.99 -16.39 10.70
C ALA A 61 6.53 -16.80 12.08
N ARG A 62 5.87 -16.37 13.16
CA ARG A 62 6.14 -16.87 14.53
C ARG A 62 5.63 -18.32 14.71
N GLY A 63 4.39 -18.62 14.32
CA GLY A 63 3.80 -19.97 14.57
C GLY A 63 4.33 -21.09 13.68
N MET A 64 4.74 -20.77 12.44
CA MET A 64 5.33 -21.75 11.52
C MET A 64 6.81 -22.01 11.86
N LYS A 65 7.42 -21.22 12.76
CA LYS A 65 8.76 -21.50 13.31
C LYS A 65 8.68 -22.54 14.43
N GLU A 66 7.63 -22.47 15.25
CA GLU A 66 7.36 -23.42 16.33
C GLU A 66 7.05 -24.81 15.79
N ALA A 67 6.13 -24.94 14.83
CA ALA A 67 5.81 -26.23 14.21
C ALA A 67 7.00 -26.87 13.46
N VAL A 68 7.89 -26.06 12.87
CA VAL A 68 9.11 -26.56 12.22
C VAL A 68 10.17 -26.95 13.26
N ALA A 69 10.23 -26.27 14.40
CA ALA A 69 11.14 -26.61 15.49
C ALA A 69 10.71 -27.93 16.19
N GLU A 70 9.41 -28.11 16.41
CA GLU A 70 8.85 -29.37 16.93
C GLU A 70 9.13 -30.53 15.95
N PHE A 71 8.92 -30.32 14.66
CA PHE A 71 9.22 -31.32 13.63
C PHE A 71 10.72 -31.62 13.48
N GLU A 72 11.60 -30.63 13.67
CA GLU A 72 13.06 -30.80 13.67
C GLU A 72 13.54 -31.58 14.90
N GLN A 73 12.88 -31.43 16.06
CA GLN A 73 13.15 -32.24 17.25
C GLN A 73 12.76 -33.71 17.06
N GLU A 74 11.59 -33.96 16.44
CA GLU A 74 11.13 -35.32 16.17
C GLU A 74 11.91 -36.01 15.04
N PHE A 75 12.34 -35.26 14.01
CA PHE A 75 13.02 -35.81 12.83
C PHE A 75 14.23 -34.97 12.40
N PRO A 76 15.39 -35.07 13.08
CA PRO A 76 16.52 -34.14 12.91
C PRO A 76 17.06 -34.05 11.47
N LYS A 77 17.20 -35.19 10.79
CA LYS A 77 17.75 -35.26 9.42
C LYS A 77 16.80 -34.67 8.37
N TYR A 78 15.49 -34.87 8.53
CA TYR A 78 14.48 -34.42 7.58
C TYR A 78 13.97 -33.01 7.89
N GLY A 79 13.90 -32.66 9.16
CA GLY A 79 13.59 -31.31 9.64
C GLY A 79 14.61 -30.30 9.14
N ALA A 80 15.91 -30.62 9.14
CA ALA A 80 16.95 -29.74 8.59
C ALA A 80 16.76 -29.48 7.08
N ILE A 81 16.38 -30.50 6.31
CA ILE A 81 16.12 -30.38 4.86
C ILE A 81 14.84 -29.58 4.61
N LEU A 82 13.77 -29.87 5.36
CA LEU A 82 12.50 -29.18 5.26
C LEU A 82 12.64 -27.71 5.63
N LYS A 83 13.36 -27.40 6.70
CA LYS A 83 13.72 -26.04 7.12
C LYS A 83 14.53 -25.31 6.05
N GLY A 84 15.49 -25.98 5.42
CA GLY A 84 16.22 -25.45 4.27
C GLY A 84 15.28 -25.07 3.12
N LYS A 85 14.36 -25.95 2.74
CA LYS A 85 13.37 -25.72 1.67
C LYS A 85 12.30 -24.68 2.03
N ILE A 86 11.87 -24.63 3.28
CA ILE A 86 10.94 -23.62 3.79
C ILE A 86 11.61 -22.26 3.78
N ASN A 87 12.86 -22.16 4.23
CA ASN A 87 13.63 -20.90 4.22
C ASN A 87 13.91 -20.42 2.79
N GLU A 88 14.21 -21.32 1.85
CA GLU A 88 14.31 -20.98 0.41
C GLU A 88 12.99 -20.44 -0.16
N LYS A 89 11.84 -20.92 0.33
CA LYS A 89 10.50 -20.47 -0.10
C LYS A 89 9.91 -19.33 0.72
N ARG A 90 10.48 -18.97 1.88
CA ARG A 90 9.90 -18.02 2.85
C ARG A 90 10.24 -16.56 2.61
N LYS A 91 11.03 -16.25 1.59
CA LYS A 91 11.13 -14.88 1.07
C LYS A 91 9.80 -14.52 0.44
N LEU A 92 8.87 -14.02 1.25
CA LEU A 92 7.73 -13.28 0.72
C LEU A 92 8.31 -11.97 0.19
N SER A 93 8.35 -11.82 -1.13
CA SER A 93 8.71 -10.54 -1.71
C SER A 93 7.47 -9.66 -1.70
N GLU A 94 7.54 -8.60 -0.89
CA GLU A 94 6.54 -7.56 -0.88
C GLU A 94 6.90 -6.54 -1.96
N LYS A 95 5.91 -6.15 -2.77
CA LYS A 95 6.08 -5.08 -3.75
C LYS A 95 5.53 -3.79 -3.18
N TYR A 96 6.38 -2.78 -3.12
CA TYR A 96 6.08 -1.45 -2.62
C TYR A 96 6.01 -0.48 -3.79
N LEU A 97 4.94 0.30 -3.84
CA LEU A 97 4.84 1.48 -4.69
C LEU A 97 5.30 2.68 -3.89
N TYR A 98 6.49 3.19 -4.21
CA TYR A 98 7.01 4.46 -3.70
C TYR A 98 6.56 5.58 -4.63
N PHE A 99 6.10 6.70 -4.07
CA PHE A 99 5.61 7.81 -4.88
C PHE A 99 5.93 9.18 -4.31
N GLY A 100 6.19 10.12 -5.23
CA GLY A 100 6.48 11.52 -4.96
C GLY A 100 5.80 12.44 -5.98
N LEU A 101 5.41 13.63 -5.54
CA LEU A 101 4.97 14.69 -6.47
C LEU A 101 6.20 15.43 -6.97
N TYR A 102 6.35 15.57 -8.30
CA TYR A 102 7.32 16.51 -8.85
C TYR A 102 6.96 17.96 -8.48
N ASP A 103 7.94 18.85 -8.59
CA ASP A 103 7.68 20.28 -8.48
C ASP A 103 6.67 20.73 -9.54
N GLY A 104 5.64 21.45 -9.12
CA GLY A 104 4.51 21.84 -9.97
C GLY A 104 3.41 20.78 -10.14
N CYS A 105 3.64 19.53 -9.75
CA CYS A 105 2.65 18.46 -9.84
C CYS A 105 1.75 18.41 -8.61
N LYS A 106 0.43 18.50 -8.81
CA LYS A 106 -0.58 18.35 -7.76
C LYS A 106 -1.69 17.42 -8.23
N LEU A 107 -2.09 16.51 -7.34
CA LEU A 107 -3.40 15.87 -7.45
C LEU A 107 -4.47 16.96 -7.48
N THR A 108 -5.37 16.87 -8.43
CA THR A 108 -6.46 17.84 -8.61
C THR A 108 -7.50 17.63 -7.53
N SER A 109 -8.31 18.65 -7.29
CA SER A 109 -9.46 18.51 -6.39
C SER A 109 -10.41 17.41 -6.87
N GLU A 110 -10.58 17.23 -8.18
CA GLU A 110 -11.44 16.18 -8.76
C GLU A 110 -10.99 14.77 -8.39
N ASP A 111 -9.67 14.52 -8.35
CA ASP A 111 -9.15 13.20 -7.95
C ASP A 111 -9.56 12.86 -6.50
N TYR A 112 -9.46 13.82 -5.59
CA TYR A 112 -9.88 13.63 -4.19
C TYR A 112 -11.40 13.54 -4.04
N LEU A 113 -12.15 14.35 -4.79
CA LEU A 113 -13.61 14.33 -4.77
C LEU A 113 -14.13 12.99 -5.30
N GLY A 114 -13.53 12.45 -6.36
CA GLY A 114 -13.89 11.14 -6.89
C GLY A 114 -13.71 10.02 -5.85
N VAL A 115 -12.61 10.05 -5.09
CA VAL A 115 -12.40 9.10 -3.98
C VAL A 115 -13.47 9.24 -2.89
N LEU A 116 -13.76 10.47 -2.46
CA LEU A 116 -14.77 10.74 -1.41
C LEU A 116 -16.18 10.33 -1.85
N GLN A 117 -16.53 10.53 -3.11
CA GLN A 117 -17.81 10.08 -3.66
C GLN A 117 -17.89 8.56 -3.73
N ASN A 118 -16.82 7.88 -4.14
CA ASN A 118 -16.77 6.41 -4.21
C ASN A 118 -16.97 5.74 -2.85
N ILE A 119 -16.56 6.38 -1.75
CA ILE A 119 -16.81 5.86 -0.39
C ILE A 119 -18.22 6.20 0.15
N GLY A 120 -19.02 6.91 -0.64
CA GLY A 120 -20.43 7.18 -0.39
C GLY A 120 -20.75 8.58 0.13
N LEU A 121 -19.84 9.54 0.06
CA LEU A 121 -20.19 10.94 0.33
C LEU A 121 -20.94 11.54 -0.87
N THR A 122 -21.92 12.39 -0.58
CA THR A 122 -22.52 13.23 -1.62
C THR A 122 -21.50 14.24 -2.13
N GLU A 123 -21.66 14.72 -3.37
CA GLU A 123 -20.74 15.71 -3.96
C GLU A 123 -20.55 16.94 -3.05
N ARG A 124 -21.65 17.43 -2.47
CA ARG A 124 -21.62 18.57 -1.55
C ARG A 124 -20.77 18.28 -0.31
N ALA A 125 -21.00 17.15 0.35
CA ALA A 125 -20.25 16.76 1.54
C ALA A 125 -18.76 16.52 1.22
N ALA A 126 -18.46 15.92 0.06
CA ALA A 126 -17.09 15.74 -0.41
C ALA A 126 -16.37 17.07 -0.63
N ARG A 127 -17.04 18.05 -1.25
CA ARG A 127 -16.50 19.41 -1.48
C ARG A 127 -16.22 20.17 -0.18
N GLU A 128 -17.06 19.99 0.83
CA GLU A 128 -16.89 20.61 2.14
C GLU A 128 -15.76 19.95 2.95
N LEU A 129 -15.62 18.62 2.90
CA LEU A 129 -14.67 17.87 3.74
C LEU A 129 -13.25 17.77 3.17
N TYR A 130 -13.08 17.70 1.85
CA TYR A 130 -11.76 17.44 1.26
C TYR A 130 -10.66 18.44 1.66
N PRO A 131 -10.90 19.77 1.79
CA PRO A 131 -9.84 20.71 2.13
C PRO A 131 -9.27 20.45 3.53
N GLU A 132 -10.14 20.13 4.49
CA GLU A 132 -9.76 19.83 5.87
C GLU A 132 -8.97 18.52 5.97
N LEU A 133 -9.42 17.48 5.25
CA LEU A 133 -8.71 16.20 5.19
C LEU A 133 -7.31 16.35 4.59
N LEU A 134 -7.16 17.18 3.55
CA LEU A 134 -5.86 17.46 2.95
C LEU A 134 -4.93 18.23 3.90
N ASN A 135 -5.45 19.21 4.62
CA ASN A 135 -4.67 19.97 5.58
C ASN A 135 -4.18 19.06 6.72
N LEU A 136 -5.03 18.18 7.23
CA LEU A 136 -4.68 17.20 8.25
C LEU A 136 -3.64 16.19 7.72
N SER A 137 -3.84 15.65 6.53
CA SER A 137 -2.90 14.72 5.87
C SER A 137 -1.51 15.35 5.67
N ARG A 138 -1.45 16.64 5.30
CA ARG A 138 -0.18 17.37 5.16
C ARG A 138 0.55 17.56 6.49
N LYS A 139 -0.17 17.91 7.55
CA LYS A 139 0.41 18.04 8.90
C LYS A 139 1.02 16.73 9.37
N LEU A 140 0.27 15.64 9.25
CA LEU A 140 0.70 14.30 9.70
C LEU A 140 1.91 13.78 8.94
N VAL A 141 2.09 14.14 7.66
CA VAL A 141 3.27 13.71 6.88
C VAL A 141 4.49 14.58 7.10
N LYS A 142 4.30 15.89 7.33
CA LYS A 142 5.39 16.76 7.72
C LYS A 142 6.03 16.33 9.05
N GLU A 143 5.22 15.78 9.97
CA GLU A 143 5.69 15.24 11.25
C GLU A 143 6.48 13.93 11.11
N LYS A 144 6.21 13.13 10.07
CA LYS A 144 6.87 11.83 9.85
C LYS A 144 8.15 11.91 9.04
N GLY A 145 8.33 12.93 8.21
CA GLY A 145 9.55 13.10 7.39
C GLY A 145 9.74 12.04 6.30
N GLU A 146 8.67 11.38 5.85
CA GLU A 146 8.71 10.15 5.04
C GLU A 146 8.48 10.37 3.53
N GLU A 147 9.23 9.62 2.70
CA GLU A 147 8.78 9.15 1.38
C GLU A 147 7.60 8.18 1.58
N ARG A 148 6.47 8.43 0.90
CA ARG A 148 5.27 7.61 1.06
C ARG A 148 5.37 6.35 0.21
N SER A 149 5.09 5.20 0.82
CA SER A 149 5.00 3.92 0.14
C SER A 149 3.68 3.20 0.46
N ILE A 150 3.18 2.42 -0.51
CA ILE A 150 2.01 1.56 -0.35
C ILE A 150 2.38 0.17 -0.83
N ILE A 151 2.09 -0.86 -0.02
CA ILE A 151 2.22 -2.25 -0.46
C ILE A 151 1.19 -2.50 -1.56
N VAL A 152 1.67 -2.83 -2.75
CA VAL A 152 0.85 -3.16 -3.91
C VAL A 152 0.83 -4.66 -4.20
N GLY A 153 1.82 -5.43 -3.76
CA GLY A 153 1.84 -6.88 -3.98
C GLY A 153 2.49 -7.64 -2.83
N THR A 154 2.12 -8.91 -2.71
CA THR A 154 2.74 -9.87 -1.78
C THR A 154 2.81 -11.20 -2.53
N TYR A 155 4.02 -11.73 -2.72
CA TYR A 155 4.26 -12.97 -3.47
C TYR A 155 4.86 -14.03 -2.56
#